data_AF-A0A2G6T3X3-F1
#
_entry.id   AF-A0A2G6T3X3-F1
#
_cell.length_a   1.000
_cell.length_b   1.000
_cell.length_c   1.000
_cell.angle_alpha   90.00
_cell.angle_beta   90.00
_cell.angle_gamma   90.00
#
_symmetry.space_group_name_H-M   'P 1'
#
loop_
_entity.id
_entity.type
_entity.pdbx_description
1 polymer ?
#
loop_
_entity_poly.entity_id
_entity_poly.type
_entity_poly.pdbx_seq_one_letter_code
_entity_poly.pdbx_strand_id
1 'polypeptide(L)'
;MRVQGLGLGGTLKLGHGSATLDATLNQPYTFAPQVTAGAPLDLRVLAQPAGQACAVSGAAPTSVPANGAPVFVRCMYTSAAHLTLPETLPNAALAVSFGLRDIAYPGIAYESRPGVVGGIFPYEYRIKSFTLGGVAQSTSGVSLDWRRGTVRFTPASEGAYVLTLEIKDSGAAQKTLEQSFTIQSTASRFLFVDPNGTDASGRGTLAAPYKTVAYALANSTPNQAIVLRRGTYLPGNIKVYDNKAKQFLAYPDEVVTLNFNKTTNISVGSDIAPAVRIEGFDITGVTQWGIVSDPSKAGLVIRHVRFLDGEATNNGENPAFIHGWGDSGPAWRHKFLIQDNDFGPYVGNGYATTLFDAGQSLIENNQLNLGKVYGGFHDKDNSQYNTYRENYITFSDANRTAMGIQISAQDNSANVHIHHNLIVNAGIHLGVQCFQSTCSMRDHDVHHNTIVKQHIGLNWGPFNPSSAGTRISHNIISNGSLSPYGGLSCQSRPAGLASQLAVAANLLESTHPLAFKDSECTGNDMTWAVWQGTYGFDTAASGSTVGTTSVLTGSGPGMGLPAGNAMRTRRGHQYP
;
A
#
# COMPACT_ATOMS: atom_id res chain seq x y z
N MET A 1 -5.82 -19.45 -8.17
CA MET A 1 -6.12 -18.20 -8.91
C MET A 1 -5.56 -17.00 -8.14
N ARG A 2 -5.36 -15.85 -8.81
CA ARG A 2 -4.97 -14.58 -8.20
C ARG A 2 -5.97 -13.49 -8.58
N VAL A 3 -6.40 -12.70 -7.61
CA VAL A 3 -7.23 -11.50 -7.83
C VAL A 3 -6.32 -10.29 -7.73
N GLN A 4 -6.48 -9.33 -8.64
CA GLN A 4 -5.76 -8.05 -8.64
C GLN A 4 -6.75 -6.90 -8.84
N GLY A 5 -6.47 -5.76 -8.22
CA GLY A 5 -7.30 -4.55 -8.37
C GLY A 5 -8.67 -4.62 -7.68
N LEU A 6 -8.96 -5.62 -6.85
CA LEU A 6 -10.14 -5.62 -6.00
C LEU A 6 -10.03 -4.47 -4.97
N GLY A 7 -11.09 -3.68 -4.89
CA GLY A 7 -11.29 -2.58 -3.96
C GLY A 7 -11.48 -3.09 -2.54
N LEU A 8 -10.96 -2.35 -1.56
CA LEU A 8 -11.07 -2.72 -0.17
C LEU A 8 -12.55 -2.81 0.24
N GLY A 9 -12.94 -3.93 0.87
CA GLY A 9 -14.33 -4.25 1.25
C GLY A 9 -15.24 -4.70 0.12
N GLY A 10 -14.78 -4.73 -1.13
CA GLY A 10 -15.51 -5.35 -2.22
C GLY A 10 -15.61 -6.86 -1.99
N THR A 11 -16.69 -7.48 -2.47
CA THR A 11 -16.79 -8.95 -2.55
C THR A 11 -17.01 -9.33 -4.00
N LEU A 12 -16.04 -10.06 -4.56
CA LEU A 12 -16.12 -10.67 -5.89
C LEU A 12 -16.53 -12.13 -5.70
N LYS A 13 -17.65 -12.54 -6.30
CA LYS A 13 -18.07 -13.95 -6.28
C LYS A 13 -17.65 -14.63 -7.58
N LEU A 14 -16.89 -15.71 -7.45
CA LEU A 14 -16.37 -16.51 -8.56
C LEU A 14 -16.96 -17.91 -8.53
N GLY A 15 -17.03 -18.53 -9.71
CA GLY A 15 -17.46 -19.90 -9.91
C GLY A 15 -16.43 -20.68 -10.71
N HIS A 16 -16.24 -21.96 -10.38
CA HIS A 16 -15.44 -22.88 -11.16
C HIS A 16 -16.06 -24.27 -11.15
N GLY A 17 -16.57 -24.72 -12.29
CA GLY A 17 -17.48 -25.88 -12.33
C GLY A 17 -18.71 -25.63 -11.46
N SER A 18 -18.97 -26.52 -10.49
CA SER A 18 -20.02 -26.36 -9.47
C SER A 18 -19.58 -25.62 -8.21
N ALA A 19 -18.27 -25.40 -8.02
CA ALA A 19 -17.74 -24.73 -6.84
C ALA A 19 -17.91 -23.21 -6.95
N THR A 20 -18.10 -22.55 -5.80
CA THR A 20 -18.16 -21.09 -5.70
C THR A 20 -17.19 -20.58 -4.64
N LEU A 21 -16.69 -19.36 -4.83
CA LEU A 21 -15.72 -18.73 -3.94
C LEU A 21 -16.01 -17.23 -3.85
N ASP A 22 -16.01 -16.70 -2.63
CA ASP A 22 -16.06 -15.26 -2.38
C ASP A 22 -14.64 -14.74 -2.13
N ALA A 23 -14.18 -13.82 -2.99
CA ALA A 23 -12.92 -13.11 -2.84
C ALA A 23 -13.17 -11.70 -2.29
N THR A 24 -12.46 -11.32 -1.23
CA THR A 24 -12.64 -10.03 -0.54
C THR A 24 -11.37 -9.17 -0.52
N LEU A 25 -10.26 -9.71 -1.01
CA LEU A 25 -8.90 -9.18 -0.95
C LEU A 25 -8.08 -9.64 -2.18
N ASN A 26 -6.93 -9.02 -2.49
CA ASN A 26 -6.12 -9.36 -3.68
C ASN A 26 -5.17 -10.55 -3.46
N GLN A 27 -5.60 -11.54 -2.69
CA GLN A 27 -4.75 -12.67 -2.28
C GLN A 27 -4.88 -13.84 -3.26
N PRO A 28 -4.03 -14.88 -3.14
CA PRO A 28 -4.27 -16.14 -3.81
C PRO A 28 -5.52 -16.83 -3.26
N TYR A 29 -6.31 -17.40 -4.17
CA TYR A 29 -7.48 -18.21 -3.81
C TYR A 29 -7.43 -19.60 -4.47
N THR A 30 -8.04 -20.57 -3.80
CA THR A 30 -8.17 -21.95 -4.24
C THR A 30 -9.62 -22.39 -4.09
N PHE A 31 -10.19 -23.00 -5.13
CA PHE A 31 -11.53 -23.59 -5.07
C PHE A 31 -11.50 -24.92 -4.32
N ALA A 32 -12.57 -25.18 -3.57
CA ALA A 32 -12.84 -26.48 -2.96
C ALA A 32 -14.25 -26.95 -3.40
N PRO A 33 -14.41 -28.16 -3.98
CA PRO A 33 -13.34 -29.09 -4.39
C PRO A 33 -12.47 -28.51 -5.53
N GLN A 34 -11.22 -28.99 -5.64
CA GLN A 34 -10.35 -28.65 -6.77
C GLN A 34 -10.76 -29.43 -8.02
N VAL A 35 -10.69 -28.79 -9.18
CA VAL A 35 -10.87 -29.44 -10.48
C VAL A 35 -9.54 -30.01 -10.96
N THR A 36 -9.56 -31.21 -11.52
CA THR A 36 -8.37 -31.92 -11.99
C THR A 36 -7.62 -31.14 -13.07
N ALA A 37 -6.28 -31.18 -13.01
CA ALA A 37 -5.41 -30.68 -14.07
C ALA A 37 -5.81 -31.22 -15.46
N GLY A 38 -5.77 -30.36 -16.48
CA GLY A 38 -6.12 -30.70 -17.86
C GLY A 38 -7.62 -30.71 -18.16
N ALA A 39 -8.50 -30.68 -17.15
CA ALA A 39 -9.92 -30.46 -17.37
C ALA A 39 -10.20 -29.04 -17.89
N PRO A 40 -11.35 -28.77 -18.53
CA PRO A 40 -11.71 -27.42 -18.99
C PRO A 40 -11.68 -26.38 -17.86
N LEU A 41 -11.05 -25.24 -18.11
CA LEU A 41 -11.06 -24.12 -17.18
C LEU A 41 -12.37 -23.35 -17.33
N ASP A 42 -13.34 -23.70 -16.49
CA ASP A 42 -14.64 -23.03 -16.45
C ASP A 42 -14.68 -21.96 -15.32
N LEU A 43 -13.74 -21.01 -15.32
CA LEU A 43 -13.69 -19.94 -14.31
C LEU A 43 -14.59 -18.78 -14.73
N ARG A 44 -15.57 -18.41 -13.87
CA ARG A 44 -16.59 -17.40 -14.17
C ARG A 44 -16.70 -16.37 -13.06
N VAL A 45 -17.02 -15.12 -13.43
CA VAL A 45 -17.50 -14.12 -12.48
C VAL A 45 -19.00 -14.31 -12.30
N LEU A 46 -19.42 -14.68 -11.09
CA LEU A 46 -20.82 -14.91 -10.74
C LEU A 46 -21.51 -13.65 -10.22
N ALA A 47 -20.78 -12.79 -9.49
CA ALA A 47 -21.26 -11.49 -9.06
C ALA A 47 -20.09 -10.49 -8.97
N GLN A 48 -20.32 -9.29 -9.49
CA GLN A 48 -19.36 -8.19 -9.45
C GLN A 48 -19.37 -7.50 -8.08
N PRO A 49 -18.21 -6.98 -7.60
CA PRO A 49 -18.19 -6.08 -6.46
C PRO A 49 -18.93 -4.77 -6.80
N ALA A 50 -19.51 -4.11 -5.79
CA ALA A 50 -20.11 -2.80 -5.98
C ALA A 50 -19.07 -1.79 -6.52
N GLY A 51 -19.45 -1.02 -7.54
CA GLY A 51 -18.58 0.01 -8.15
C GLY A 51 -17.39 -0.50 -8.96
N GLN A 52 -17.24 -1.83 -9.13
CA GLN A 52 -16.14 -2.42 -9.89
C GLN A 52 -16.63 -3.42 -10.94
N ALA A 53 -15.83 -3.58 -11.98
CA ALA A 53 -15.96 -4.68 -12.93
C ALA A 53 -14.70 -5.55 -12.86
N CYS A 54 -14.89 -6.84 -12.65
CA CYS A 54 -13.86 -7.86 -12.65
C CYS A 54 -14.01 -8.78 -13.86
N ALA A 55 -12.88 -9.20 -14.43
CA ALA A 55 -12.82 -10.15 -15.53
C ALA A 55 -11.66 -11.13 -15.36
N VAL A 56 -11.86 -12.37 -15.81
CA VAL A 56 -10.78 -13.35 -15.96
C VAL A 56 -9.80 -12.83 -17.02
N SER A 57 -8.50 -12.97 -16.77
CA SER A 57 -7.46 -12.52 -17.69
C SER A 57 -7.65 -13.13 -19.07
N GLY A 58 -7.55 -12.33 -20.13
CA GLY A 58 -7.59 -12.82 -21.51
C GLY A 58 -6.42 -13.76 -21.86
N ALA A 59 -5.37 -13.77 -21.04
CA ALA A 59 -4.26 -14.72 -21.12
C ALA A 59 -4.52 -16.03 -20.35
N ALA A 60 -5.72 -16.21 -19.77
CA ALA A 60 -6.07 -17.43 -19.07
C ALA A 60 -6.06 -18.64 -20.04
N PRO A 61 -5.52 -19.79 -19.62
CA PRO A 61 -5.54 -21.01 -20.43
C PRO A 61 -6.95 -21.59 -20.52
N THR A 62 -7.21 -22.40 -21.55
CA THR A 62 -8.50 -23.07 -21.76
C THR A 62 -8.72 -24.28 -20.84
N SER A 63 -7.67 -24.79 -20.20
CA SER A 63 -7.70 -25.92 -19.27
C SER A 63 -7.01 -25.57 -17.95
N VAL A 64 -7.38 -26.29 -16.88
CA VAL A 64 -6.77 -26.15 -15.57
C VAL A 64 -5.27 -26.48 -15.67
N PRO A 65 -4.37 -25.54 -15.33
CA PRO A 65 -2.93 -25.73 -15.54
C PRO A 65 -2.38 -26.92 -14.75
N ALA A 66 -1.78 -27.90 -15.44
CA ALA A 66 -1.18 -29.07 -14.81
C ALA A 66 0.01 -28.75 -13.91
N ASN A 67 0.69 -27.63 -14.17
CA ASN A 67 1.78 -27.13 -13.36
C ASN A 67 1.31 -26.24 -12.19
N GLY A 68 0.00 -26.12 -11.95
CA GLY A 68 -0.56 -25.32 -10.86
C GLY A 68 -0.43 -23.80 -11.04
N ALA A 69 -0.04 -23.32 -12.23
CA ALA A 69 0.04 -21.89 -12.51
C ALA A 69 -1.31 -21.20 -12.23
N PRO A 70 -1.33 -20.06 -11.51
CA PRO A 70 -2.59 -19.42 -11.20
C PRO A 70 -3.19 -18.74 -12.42
N VAL A 71 -4.50 -18.79 -12.51
CA VAL A 71 -5.30 -17.94 -13.39
C VAL A 71 -5.52 -16.59 -12.70
N PHE A 72 -5.37 -15.50 -13.44
CA PHE A 72 -5.54 -14.15 -12.95
C PHE A 72 -6.96 -13.63 -13.20
N VAL A 73 -7.50 -12.90 -12.24
CA VAL A 73 -8.74 -12.13 -12.34
C VAL A 73 -8.39 -10.70 -11.99
N ARG A 74 -8.76 -9.75 -12.84
CA ARG A 74 -8.51 -8.32 -12.63
C ARG A 74 -9.81 -7.59 -12.40
N CYS A 75 -9.82 -6.73 -11.40
CA CYS A 75 -10.90 -5.83 -11.07
C CYS A 75 -10.44 -4.39 -11.29
N MET A 76 -11.36 -3.54 -11.74
CA MET A 76 -11.14 -2.11 -11.82
C MET A 76 -12.41 -1.36 -11.43
N TYR A 77 -12.24 -0.19 -10.82
CA TYR A 77 -13.39 0.70 -10.63
C TYR A 77 -13.92 1.18 -11.96
N THR A 78 -15.24 1.11 -12.11
CA THR A 78 -15.95 1.66 -13.26
C THR A 78 -16.25 3.13 -13.04
N SER A 79 -16.46 3.88 -14.12
CA SER A 79 -16.93 5.26 -14.05
C SER A 79 -18.21 5.35 -13.21
N ALA A 80 -18.27 6.37 -12.36
CA ALA A 80 -19.37 6.61 -11.44
C ALA A 80 -19.64 8.13 -11.32
N ALA A 81 -20.75 8.48 -10.67
CA ALA A 81 -21.03 9.87 -10.32
C ALA A 81 -19.91 10.44 -9.42
N HIS A 82 -19.68 11.74 -9.56
CA HIS A 82 -18.66 12.42 -8.77
C HIS A 82 -18.94 12.34 -7.28
N LEU A 83 -17.90 12.06 -6.50
CA LEU A 83 -17.96 12.05 -5.05
C LEU A 83 -17.39 13.36 -4.52
N THR A 84 -18.21 14.13 -3.79
CA THR A 84 -17.76 15.31 -3.05
C THR A 84 -17.56 14.96 -1.58
N LEU A 85 -16.37 15.24 -1.06
CA LEU A 85 -15.97 14.99 0.32
C LEU A 85 -15.67 16.30 1.06
N PRO A 86 -15.73 16.28 2.42
CA PRO A 86 -15.29 17.41 3.23
C PRO A 86 -13.85 17.79 2.92
N GLU A 87 -13.57 19.10 3.00
CA GLU A 87 -12.19 19.59 2.92
C GLU A 87 -11.38 19.04 4.09
N THR A 88 -10.26 18.41 3.77
CA THR A 88 -9.30 17.83 4.73
C THR A 88 -7.90 18.31 4.42
N LEU A 89 -7.00 18.23 5.40
CA LEU A 89 -5.58 18.53 5.19
C LEU A 89 -4.78 17.24 5.03
N PRO A 90 -3.63 17.30 4.33
CA PRO A 90 -3.17 18.40 3.49
C PRO A 90 -4.03 18.55 2.21
N ASN A 91 -4.39 19.80 1.87
CA ASN A 91 -5.15 20.10 0.65
C ASN A 91 -4.27 20.85 -0.38
N ALA A 92 -3.09 20.31 -0.68
CA ALA A 92 -2.20 20.90 -1.68
C ALA A 92 -2.78 20.76 -3.11
N ALA A 93 -2.10 21.32 -4.12
CA ALA A 93 -2.40 21.00 -5.51
C ALA A 93 -2.16 19.50 -5.78
N LEU A 94 -2.93 18.91 -6.71
CA LEU A 94 -2.66 17.56 -7.18
C LEU A 94 -1.27 17.49 -7.82
N ALA A 95 -0.52 16.43 -7.51
CA ALA A 95 0.80 16.19 -8.08
C ALA A 95 1.03 14.69 -8.34
N VAL A 96 1.69 14.38 -9.46
CA VAL A 96 2.21 13.04 -9.72
C VAL A 96 3.55 12.89 -9.01
N SER A 97 3.54 12.22 -7.85
CA SER A 97 4.77 11.91 -7.10
C SER A 97 5.58 10.81 -7.78
N PHE A 98 4.91 9.87 -8.46
CA PHE A 98 5.51 8.79 -9.23
C PHE A 98 4.79 8.59 -10.56
N GLY A 99 5.51 8.67 -11.68
CA GLY A 99 4.94 8.48 -13.00
C GLY A 99 4.61 7.03 -13.34
N LEU A 100 3.92 6.85 -14.46
CA LEU A 100 3.85 5.56 -15.14
C LEU A 100 5.24 5.05 -15.52
N ARG A 101 5.42 3.73 -15.65
CA ARG A 101 6.65 3.15 -16.17
C ARG A 101 6.86 3.63 -17.62
N ASP A 102 8.04 4.16 -17.92
CA ASP A 102 8.39 4.81 -19.20
C ASP A 102 8.78 3.81 -20.30
N ILE A 103 8.78 2.52 -20.00
CA ILE A 103 9.25 1.45 -20.87
C ILE A 103 8.17 0.37 -21.05
N ALA A 104 7.96 -0.03 -22.30
CA ALA A 104 7.08 -1.13 -22.70
C ALA A 104 7.72 -1.96 -23.82
N TYR A 105 7.20 -3.17 -24.05
CA TYR A 105 7.68 -4.06 -25.09
C TYR A 105 6.55 -4.31 -26.12
N PRO A 106 6.84 -4.28 -27.44
CA PRO A 106 5.84 -4.52 -28.47
C PRO A 106 5.25 -5.93 -28.39
N GLY A 107 3.93 -6.04 -28.28
CA GLY A 107 3.20 -7.31 -28.20
C GLY A 107 3.13 -7.92 -26.79
N ILE A 108 3.71 -7.28 -25.77
CA ILE A 108 3.57 -7.68 -24.37
C ILE A 108 2.66 -6.70 -23.65
N ALA A 109 1.74 -7.21 -22.83
CA ALA A 109 0.84 -6.36 -22.05
C ALA A 109 1.63 -5.42 -21.13
N TYR A 110 1.37 -4.13 -21.26
CA TYR A 110 1.84 -3.09 -20.36
C TYR A 110 0.81 -2.84 -19.27
N GLU A 111 1.26 -2.77 -18.02
CA GLU A 111 0.45 -2.36 -16.87
C GLU A 111 1.29 -1.48 -15.95
N SER A 112 0.74 -0.33 -15.54
CA SER A 112 1.35 0.57 -14.56
C SER A 112 0.29 1.50 -13.96
N ARG A 113 0.60 2.03 -12.77
CA ARG A 113 -0.23 3.00 -12.03
C ARG A 113 0.60 4.25 -11.67
N PRO A 114 0.06 5.47 -11.72
CA PRO A 114 0.75 6.65 -11.21
C PRO A 114 0.56 6.75 -9.69
N GLY A 115 1.58 7.22 -8.97
CA GLY A 115 1.45 7.62 -7.57
C GLY A 115 1.08 9.10 -7.50
N VAL A 116 -0.17 9.40 -7.16
CA VAL A 116 -0.70 10.77 -7.08
C VAL A 116 -0.92 11.17 -5.63
N VAL A 117 -0.58 12.41 -5.28
CA VAL A 117 -0.75 13.01 -3.95
C VAL A 117 -1.37 14.41 -4.07
N GLY A 118 -1.77 15.00 -2.94
CA GLY A 118 -2.44 16.30 -2.88
C GLY A 118 -3.94 16.21 -3.15
N GLY A 119 -4.62 17.36 -3.16
CA GLY A 119 -6.08 17.44 -3.27
C GLY A 119 -6.82 16.65 -2.20
N ILE A 120 -8.12 16.45 -2.43
CA ILE A 120 -8.99 15.62 -1.59
C ILE A 120 -9.18 14.24 -2.24
N PHE A 121 -8.72 13.19 -1.59
CA PHE A 121 -8.87 11.81 -2.07
C PHE A 121 -10.26 11.25 -1.75
N PRO A 122 -10.90 10.38 -2.58
CA PRO A 122 -10.37 9.67 -3.75
C PRO A 122 -10.25 10.53 -5.01
N TYR A 123 -9.55 9.99 -6.01
CA TYR A 123 -9.40 10.64 -7.31
C TYR A 123 -10.29 10.00 -8.38
N GLU A 124 -10.45 10.72 -9.48
CA GLU A 124 -11.09 10.28 -10.72
C GLU A 124 -10.12 10.44 -11.88
N TYR A 125 -9.94 9.38 -12.67
CA TYR A 125 -9.04 9.36 -13.80
C TYR A 125 -9.80 9.23 -15.12
N ARG A 126 -9.45 10.07 -16.11
CA ARG A 126 -9.99 10.00 -17.47
C ARG A 126 -8.85 10.02 -18.49
N ILE A 127 -8.97 9.22 -19.55
CA ILE A 127 -8.06 9.33 -20.71
C ILE A 127 -8.48 10.56 -21.51
N LYS A 128 -7.55 11.52 -21.67
CA LYS A 128 -7.76 12.71 -22.51
C LYS A 128 -7.25 12.50 -23.93
N SER A 129 -6.11 11.83 -24.07
CA SER A 129 -5.55 11.50 -25.38
C SER A 129 -4.64 10.29 -25.28
N PHE A 130 -4.51 9.58 -26.40
CA PHE A 130 -3.56 8.49 -26.57
C PHE A 130 -2.97 8.60 -27.97
N THR A 131 -1.64 8.66 -28.09
CA THR A 131 -0.96 8.83 -29.37
C THR A 131 0.19 7.84 -29.52
N LEU A 132 0.57 7.55 -30.77
CA LEU A 132 1.77 6.83 -31.14
C LEU A 132 2.56 7.69 -32.13
N GLY A 133 3.78 8.10 -31.76
CA GLY A 133 4.59 8.99 -32.59
C GLY A 133 3.90 10.33 -32.89
N GLY A 134 3.05 10.81 -31.97
CA GLY A 134 2.24 12.02 -32.15
C GLY A 134 0.93 11.83 -32.91
N VAL A 135 0.67 10.64 -33.48
CA VAL A 135 -0.58 10.34 -34.20
C VAL A 135 -1.60 9.77 -33.23
N ALA A 136 -2.80 10.35 -33.19
CA ALA A 136 -3.90 9.90 -32.34
C ALA A 136 -4.27 8.42 -32.59
N GLN A 137 -4.48 7.68 -31.50
CA GLN A 137 -4.84 6.27 -31.49
C GLN A 137 -6.21 6.07 -30.83
N SER A 138 -6.88 4.97 -31.17
CA SER A 138 -8.09 4.54 -30.45
C SER A 138 -7.77 4.12 -29.02
N THR A 139 -8.68 4.39 -28.09
CA THR A 139 -8.58 3.98 -26.68
C THR A 139 -9.34 2.68 -26.37
N SER A 140 -9.99 2.05 -27.37
CA SER A 140 -10.81 0.83 -27.18
C SER A 140 -10.02 -0.36 -26.55
N GLY A 141 -8.69 -0.38 -26.72
CA GLY A 141 -7.78 -1.37 -26.12
C GLY A 141 -7.02 -0.88 -24.88
N VAL A 142 -7.35 0.30 -24.35
CA VAL A 142 -6.70 0.90 -23.18
C VAL A 142 -7.66 0.83 -22.00
N SER A 143 -7.37 -0.06 -21.06
CA SER A 143 -8.07 -0.15 -19.79
C SER A 143 -7.55 0.94 -18.84
N LEU A 144 -8.46 1.64 -18.16
CA LEU A 144 -8.15 2.61 -17.11
C LEU A 144 -9.03 2.34 -15.89
N ASP A 145 -8.41 2.10 -14.73
CA ASP A 145 -9.13 2.08 -13.45
C ASP A 145 -9.53 3.51 -13.08
N TRP A 146 -10.85 3.74 -12.99
CA TRP A 146 -11.44 5.05 -12.74
C TRP A 146 -10.97 5.73 -11.46
N ARG A 147 -10.68 4.96 -10.40
CA ARG A 147 -10.33 5.50 -9.07
C ARG A 147 -8.84 5.43 -8.78
N ARG A 148 -8.14 4.47 -9.38
CA ARG A 148 -6.72 4.21 -9.07
C ARG A 148 -5.75 4.70 -10.14
N GLY A 149 -6.23 4.93 -11.35
CA GLY A 149 -5.40 5.36 -12.48
C GLY A 149 -4.51 4.24 -13.03
N THR A 150 -4.76 2.97 -12.68
CA THR A 150 -4.06 1.83 -13.28
C THR A 150 -4.41 1.75 -14.76
N VAL A 151 -3.40 1.83 -15.60
CA VAL A 151 -3.51 1.75 -17.06
C VAL A 151 -3.02 0.39 -17.51
N ARG A 152 -3.76 -0.26 -18.41
CA ARG A 152 -3.32 -1.48 -19.09
C ARG A 152 -3.64 -1.44 -20.58
N PHE A 153 -2.66 -1.75 -21.42
CA PHE A 153 -2.82 -1.94 -22.87
C PHE A 153 -1.66 -2.78 -23.42
N THR A 154 -1.75 -3.25 -24.66
CA THR A 154 -0.64 -3.96 -25.34
C THR A 154 -0.13 -3.09 -26.48
N PRO A 155 1.11 -2.55 -26.42
CA PRO A 155 1.70 -1.84 -27.56
C PRO A 155 1.75 -2.76 -28.78
N ALA A 156 1.14 -2.36 -29.90
CA ALA A 156 1.12 -3.16 -31.12
C ALA A 156 2.45 -3.12 -31.89
N SER A 157 3.24 -2.06 -31.73
CA SER A 157 4.51 -1.84 -32.43
C SER A 157 5.51 -1.11 -31.52
N GLU A 158 6.74 -0.96 -32.00
CA GLU A 158 7.69 -0.03 -31.39
C GLU A 158 7.28 1.42 -31.63
N GLY A 159 7.73 2.31 -30.75
CA GLY A 159 7.49 3.74 -30.84
C GLY A 159 7.15 4.40 -29.50
N ALA A 160 7.03 5.73 -29.54
CA ALA A 160 6.68 6.55 -28.39
C ALA A 160 5.15 6.63 -28.26
N TYR A 161 4.60 5.92 -27.28
CA TYR A 161 3.21 6.07 -26.88
C TYR A 161 3.10 7.23 -25.89
N VAL A 162 2.16 8.16 -26.10
CA VAL A 162 1.90 9.24 -25.14
C VAL A 162 0.45 9.13 -24.68
N LEU A 163 0.26 8.92 -23.38
CA LEU A 163 -1.03 8.86 -22.72
C LEU A 163 -1.22 10.12 -21.86
N THR A 164 -2.25 10.91 -22.13
CA THR A 164 -2.63 12.02 -21.27
C THR A 164 -3.80 11.63 -20.38
N LEU A 165 -3.61 11.72 -19.07
CA LEU A 165 -4.66 11.51 -18.08
C LEU A 165 -5.11 12.85 -17.49
N GLU A 166 -6.42 13.05 -17.39
CA GLU A 166 -7.02 14.02 -16.48
C GLU A 166 -7.26 13.34 -15.14
N ILE A 167 -6.81 13.99 -14.07
CA ILE A 167 -6.95 13.55 -12.69
C ILE A 167 -7.73 14.61 -11.95
N LYS A 168 -8.83 14.23 -11.32
CA LYS A 168 -9.63 15.14 -10.49
C LYS A 168 -9.75 14.61 -9.08
N ASP A 169 -9.77 15.53 -8.12
CA ASP A 169 -9.97 15.20 -6.72
C ASP A 169 -11.46 15.23 -6.33
N SER A 170 -11.75 14.89 -5.08
CA SER A 170 -13.08 14.82 -4.49
C SER A 170 -13.45 16.06 -3.65
N GLY A 171 -12.73 17.17 -3.79
CA GLY A 171 -13.01 18.40 -3.03
C GLY A 171 -14.28 19.10 -3.51
N ALA A 172 -14.92 19.90 -2.65
CA ALA A 172 -16.07 20.71 -3.04
C ALA A 172 -15.68 21.74 -4.11
N ALA A 173 -14.48 22.31 -3.98
CA ALA A 173 -13.79 23.04 -5.04
C ALA A 173 -12.78 22.11 -5.73
N GLN A 174 -13.28 21.32 -6.68
CA GLN A 174 -12.50 20.26 -7.33
C GLN A 174 -11.22 20.79 -7.98
N LYS A 175 -10.09 20.15 -7.65
CA LYS A 175 -8.81 20.36 -8.32
C LYS A 175 -8.64 19.39 -9.46
N THR A 176 -8.01 19.86 -10.52
CA THR A 176 -7.74 19.08 -11.72
C THR A 176 -6.25 19.14 -12.06
N LEU A 177 -5.68 18.02 -12.47
CA LEU A 177 -4.34 17.89 -13.02
C LEU A 177 -4.43 17.11 -14.34
N GLU A 178 -3.93 17.69 -15.42
CA GLU A 178 -3.69 16.95 -16.66
C GLU A 178 -2.21 16.58 -16.74
N GLN A 179 -1.92 15.29 -16.91
CA GLN A 179 -0.56 14.78 -16.99
C GLN A 179 -0.37 13.86 -18.21
N SER A 180 0.63 14.16 -19.01
CA SER A 180 1.08 13.30 -20.11
C SER A 180 2.20 12.36 -19.65
N PHE A 181 2.11 11.09 -20.03
CA PHE A 181 3.09 10.05 -19.78
C PHE A 181 3.61 9.51 -21.10
N THR A 182 4.92 9.57 -21.30
CA THR A 182 5.59 8.99 -22.46
C THR A 182 6.07 7.58 -22.11
N ILE A 183 5.61 6.60 -22.89
CA ILE A 183 5.91 5.17 -22.74
C ILE A 183 6.60 4.72 -24.02
N GLN A 184 7.88 4.40 -23.92
CA GLN A 184 8.68 3.95 -25.05
C GLN A 184 8.54 2.44 -25.23
N SER A 185 7.89 2.03 -26.31
CA SER A 185 7.83 0.64 -26.74
C SER A 185 9.09 0.30 -27.55
N THR A 186 10.01 -0.50 -26.99
CA THR A 186 11.30 -0.81 -27.64
C THR A 186 11.83 -2.16 -27.17
N ALA A 187 11.93 -3.14 -28.07
CA ALA A 187 12.33 -4.50 -27.73
C ALA A 187 13.76 -4.58 -27.19
N SER A 188 14.69 -3.78 -27.73
CA SER A 188 16.11 -3.78 -27.32
C SER A 188 16.35 -3.27 -25.89
N ARG A 189 15.36 -2.59 -25.29
CA ARG A 189 15.42 -2.17 -23.89
C ARG A 189 15.06 -3.29 -22.91
N PHE A 190 14.80 -4.53 -23.36
CA PHE A 190 14.39 -5.63 -22.50
C PHE A 190 15.39 -6.78 -22.53
N LEU A 191 15.78 -7.24 -21.34
CA LEU A 191 16.53 -8.46 -21.11
C LEU A 191 15.62 -9.49 -20.44
N PHE A 192 15.36 -10.60 -21.11
CA PHE A 192 14.51 -11.66 -20.58
C PHE A 192 15.36 -12.72 -19.86
N VAL A 193 14.85 -13.16 -18.71
CA VAL A 193 15.42 -14.24 -17.91
C VAL A 193 14.36 -15.32 -17.76
N ASP A 194 14.74 -16.58 -17.98
CA ASP A 194 13.88 -17.76 -17.83
C ASP A 194 14.70 -18.86 -17.14
N PRO A 195 14.16 -19.67 -16.20
CA PRO A 195 14.94 -20.70 -15.53
C PRO A 195 15.50 -21.77 -16.49
N ASN A 196 14.89 -21.92 -17.68
CA ASN A 196 15.32 -22.82 -18.75
C ASN A 196 16.21 -22.12 -19.80
N GLY A 197 16.56 -20.84 -19.57
CA GLY A 197 17.43 -20.07 -20.44
C GLY A 197 18.90 -20.50 -20.38
N THR A 198 19.77 -19.70 -20.99
CA THR A 198 21.22 -19.93 -20.94
C THR A 198 21.95 -18.59 -20.80
N ASP A 199 22.91 -18.54 -19.88
CA ASP A 199 23.77 -17.38 -19.69
C ASP A 199 24.92 -17.43 -20.71
N ALA A 200 24.81 -16.64 -21.78
CA ALA A 200 25.83 -16.53 -22.82
C ALA A 200 25.69 -15.20 -23.55
N SER A 201 26.77 -14.74 -24.21
CA SER A 201 26.72 -13.57 -25.09
C SER A 201 25.73 -13.76 -26.24
N GLY A 202 25.13 -12.67 -26.73
CA GLY A 202 24.15 -12.67 -27.81
C GLY A 202 22.74 -13.18 -27.42
N ARG A 203 22.48 -13.40 -26.14
CA ARG A 203 21.18 -13.82 -25.58
C ARG A 203 20.48 -12.65 -24.87
N GLY A 204 19.43 -12.96 -24.11
CA GLY A 204 18.64 -11.98 -23.37
C GLY A 204 17.40 -11.48 -24.13
N THR A 205 17.13 -11.99 -25.32
CA THR A 205 15.86 -11.74 -26.03
C THR A 205 14.75 -12.65 -25.51
N LEU A 206 13.49 -12.35 -25.84
CA LEU A 206 12.36 -13.19 -25.45
C LEU A 206 12.48 -14.63 -26.00
N ALA A 207 13.03 -14.79 -27.22
CA ALA A 207 13.22 -16.09 -27.86
C ALA A 207 14.46 -16.85 -27.36
N ALA A 208 15.47 -16.13 -26.87
CA ALA A 208 16.70 -16.70 -26.34
C ALA A 208 17.05 -16.06 -24.99
N PRO A 209 16.29 -16.34 -23.92
CA PRO A 209 16.47 -15.68 -22.63
C PRO A 209 17.79 -16.09 -21.96
N TYR A 210 18.26 -15.22 -21.07
CA TYR A 210 19.27 -15.57 -20.06
C TYR A 210 18.69 -16.55 -19.04
N LYS A 211 19.56 -17.22 -18.29
CA LYS A 211 19.17 -18.16 -17.23
C LYS A 211 19.06 -17.48 -15.88
N THR A 212 20.00 -16.61 -15.53
CA THR A 212 20.10 -16.06 -14.16
C THR A 212 19.92 -14.55 -14.11
N VAL A 213 19.35 -14.08 -12.99
CA VAL A 213 19.20 -12.65 -12.69
C VAL A 213 20.57 -11.98 -12.57
N ALA A 214 21.53 -12.67 -11.94
CA ALA A 214 22.90 -12.17 -11.77
C ALA A 214 23.58 -11.89 -13.13
N TYR A 215 23.46 -12.82 -14.08
CA TYR A 215 24.03 -12.62 -15.42
C TYR A 215 23.32 -11.48 -16.18
N ALA A 216 21.99 -11.42 -16.11
CA ALA A 216 21.23 -10.35 -16.74
C ALA A 216 21.61 -8.97 -16.17
N LEU A 217 21.72 -8.85 -14.84
CA LEU A 217 22.11 -7.61 -14.17
C LEU A 217 23.53 -7.19 -14.53
N ALA A 218 24.49 -8.11 -14.50
CA ALA A 218 25.88 -7.82 -14.86
C ALA A 218 26.02 -7.32 -16.31
N ASN A 219 25.20 -7.83 -17.22
CA ASN A 219 25.23 -7.48 -18.66
C ASN A 219 24.21 -6.40 -19.06
N SER A 220 23.47 -5.84 -18.10
CA SER A 220 22.51 -4.77 -18.36
C SER A 220 23.14 -3.39 -18.46
N THR A 221 22.39 -2.49 -19.09
CA THR A 221 22.63 -1.04 -19.13
C THR A 221 21.54 -0.27 -18.37
N PRO A 222 21.76 1.00 -17.98
CA PRO A 222 20.75 1.81 -17.28
C PRO A 222 19.41 1.97 -18.01
N ASN A 223 19.42 1.89 -19.34
CA ASN A 223 18.23 2.07 -20.17
C ASN A 223 17.40 0.79 -20.36
N GLN A 224 17.87 -0.34 -19.82
CA GLN A 224 17.21 -1.63 -19.97
C GLN A 224 16.38 -2.02 -18.74
N ALA A 225 15.37 -2.84 -18.98
CA ALA A 225 14.63 -3.59 -17.97
C ALA A 225 15.03 -5.06 -18.00
N ILE A 226 15.00 -5.70 -16.84
CA ILE A 226 15.17 -7.13 -16.66
C ILE A 226 13.79 -7.73 -16.38
N VAL A 227 13.33 -8.61 -17.26
CA VAL A 227 12.01 -9.24 -17.19
C VAL A 227 12.15 -10.73 -16.96
N LEU A 228 11.58 -11.22 -15.87
CA LEU A 228 11.66 -12.62 -15.49
C LEU A 228 10.40 -13.35 -15.95
N ARG A 229 10.59 -14.48 -16.62
CA ARG A 229 9.55 -15.45 -16.93
C ARG A 229 9.19 -16.26 -15.69
N ARG A 230 8.04 -16.92 -15.74
CA ARG A 230 7.53 -17.78 -14.68
C ARG A 230 8.60 -18.72 -14.14
N GLY A 231 8.55 -18.95 -12.83
CA GLY A 231 9.41 -19.92 -12.16
C GLY A 231 10.05 -19.37 -10.90
N THR A 232 10.86 -20.21 -10.27
CA THR A 232 11.56 -19.91 -9.03
C THR A 232 13.02 -19.66 -9.32
N TYR A 233 13.53 -18.51 -8.88
CA TYR A 233 14.90 -18.08 -9.05
C TYR A 233 15.59 -18.05 -7.69
N LEU A 234 16.86 -18.47 -7.68
CA LEU A 234 17.80 -18.20 -6.59
C LEU A 234 18.70 -17.05 -7.06
N PRO A 235 18.30 -15.79 -6.84
CA PRO A 235 18.92 -14.66 -7.54
C PRO A 235 20.32 -14.30 -7.01
N GLY A 236 20.72 -14.83 -5.83
CA GLY A 236 21.83 -14.24 -5.10
C GLY A 236 21.45 -12.86 -4.55
N ASN A 237 22.44 -12.09 -4.11
CA ASN A 237 22.23 -10.69 -3.78
C ASN A 237 22.01 -9.86 -5.06
N ILE A 238 20.87 -9.17 -5.14
CA ILE A 238 20.59 -8.24 -6.24
C ILE A 238 21.01 -6.86 -5.77
N LYS A 239 22.08 -6.30 -6.34
CA LYS A 239 22.55 -4.94 -6.04
C LYS A 239 22.18 -3.99 -7.17
N VAL A 240 21.29 -3.05 -6.89
CA VAL A 240 20.77 -2.11 -7.89
C VAL A 240 21.40 -0.74 -7.69
N TYR A 241 22.19 -0.31 -8.68
CA TYR A 241 22.88 0.98 -8.72
C TYR A 241 22.60 1.72 -10.03
N ASP A 242 23.01 2.99 -10.11
CA ASP A 242 22.71 3.89 -11.24
C ASP A 242 23.32 3.48 -12.58
N ASN A 243 24.33 2.62 -12.58
CA ASN A 243 25.06 2.18 -13.79
C ASN A 243 24.48 0.91 -14.44
N LYS A 244 23.41 0.33 -13.90
CA LYS A 244 22.78 -0.91 -14.37
C LYS A 244 21.27 -0.77 -14.51
N ALA A 245 20.62 -1.80 -15.05
CA ALA A 245 19.16 -1.83 -15.15
C ALA A 245 18.51 -1.62 -13.78
N LYS A 246 17.53 -0.71 -13.74
CA LYS A 246 16.78 -0.34 -12.54
C LYS A 246 15.36 -0.92 -12.51
N GLN A 247 14.91 -1.47 -13.64
CA GLN A 247 13.55 -1.97 -13.80
C GLN A 247 13.58 -3.50 -13.76
N PHE A 248 13.07 -4.09 -12.68
CA PHE A 248 12.90 -5.53 -12.53
C PHE A 248 11.40 -5.83 -12.55
N LEU A 249 10.98 -6.60 -13.54
CA LEU A 249 9.56 -6.87 -13.79
C LEU A 249 9.33 -8.38 -13.88
N ALA A 250 8.27 -8.87 -13.27
CA ALA A 250 7.71 -10.16 -13.66
C ALA A 250 7.05 -10.03 -15.04
N TYR A 251 7.13 -11.09 -15.84
CA TYR A 251 6.38 -11.16 -17.08
C TYR A 251 4.87 -11.07 -16.78
N PRO A 252 4.08 -10.29 -17.55
CA PRO A 252 2.66 -10.10 -17.26
C PRO A 252 1.90 -11.44 -17.19
N ASP A 253 1.01 -11.56 -16.19
CA ASP A 253 0.21 -12.78 -15.97
C ASP A 253 1.02 -14.05 -15.69
N GLU A 254 2.29 -13.91 -15.31
CA GLU A 254 3.13 -15.00 -14.84
C GLU A 254 3.48 -14.83 -13.36
N VAL A 255 3.74 -15.96 -12.68
CA VAL A 255 4.24 -15.95 -11.31
C VAL A 255 5.73 -16.17 -11.33
N VAL A 256 6.45 -15.16 -10.86
CA VAL A 256 7.89 -15.21 -10.65
C VAL A 256 8.15 -15.22 -9.16
N THR A 257 8.89 -16.21 -8.68
CA THR A 257 9.29 -16.31 -7.28
C THR A 257 10.79 -16.06 -7.14
N LEU A 258 11.16 -15.01 -6.41
CA LEU A 258 12.52 -14.79 -5.93
C LEU A 258 12.65 -15.51 -4.58
N ASN A 259 13.36 -16.63 -4.57
CA ASN A 259 13.67 -17.37 -3.36
C ASN A 259 15.03 -16.92 -2.84
N PHE A 260 15.03 -16.17 -1.75
CA PHE A 260 16.24 -15.66 -1.12
C PHE A 260 16.96 -16.70 -0.26
N ASN A 261 16.34 -17.87 -0.04
CA ASN A 261 16.92 -19.00 0.69
C ASN A 261 17.56 -18.56 2.02
N LYS A 262 16.94 -17.59 2.70
CA LYS A 262 17.39 -17.02 3.97
C LYS A 262 18.80 -16.42 4.01
N THR A 263 19.36 -16.11 2.84
CA THR A 263 20.79 -15.72 2.72
C THR A 263 21.02 -14.46 1.90
N THR A 264 20.00 -13.94 1.22
CA THR A 264 20.15 -12.84 0.26
C THR A 264 19.04 -11.81 0.38
N ASN A 265 19.27 -10.63 -0.18
CA ASN A 265 18.28 -9.56 -0.29
C ASN A 265 18.43 -8.80 -1.63
N ILE A 266 17.52 -7.84 -1.85
CA ILE A 266 17.72 -6.78 -2.84
C ILE A 266 18.28 -5.57 -2.11
N SER A 267 19.44 -5.05 -2.50
CA SER A 267 20.02 -3.81 -2.01
C SER A 267 19.95 -2.73 -3.08
N VAL A 268 19.41 -1.57 -2.75
CA VAL A 268 19.17 -0.45 -3.69
C VAL A 268 19.94 0.78 -3.24
N GLY A 269 20.83 1.27 -4.09
CA GLY A 269 21.51 2.56 -3.95
C GLY A 269 21.37 3.37 -5.24
N SER A 270 20.43 4.32 -5.31
CA SER A 270 20.12 5.03 -6.55
C SER A 270 19.73 6.49 -6.30
N ASP A 271 20.49 7.40 -6.89
CA ASP A 271 20.31 8.84 -6.73
C ASP A 271 19.73 9.52 -7.98
N ILE A 272 19.79 8.85 -9.14
CA ILE A 272 19.43 9.44 -10.44
C ILE A 272 18.18 8.76 -11.00
N ALA A 273 17.32 9.52 -11.69
CA ALA A 273 16.19 8.96 -12.42
C ALA A 273 16.65 8.00 -13.55
N PRO A 274 15.81 7.04 -13.99
CA PRO A 274 14.49 6.71 -13.44
C PRO A 274 14.60 6.04 -12.06
N ALA A 275 13.52 6.10 -11.29
CA ALA A 275 13.37 5.37 -10.04
C ALA A 275 13.57 3.86 -10.25
N VAL A 276 14.15 3.19 -9.26
CA VAL A 276 14.23 1.72 -9.24
C VAL A 276 12.83 1.13 -9.11
N ARG A 277 12.55 0.05 -9.84
CA ARG A 277 11.26 -0.62 -9.82
C ARG A 277 11.41 -2.11 -9.64
N ILE A 278 10.70 -2.65 -8.65
CA ILE A 278 10.55 -4.07 -8.36
C ILE A 278 9.05 -4.38 -8.46
N GLU A 279 8.61 -4.95 -9.59
CA GLU A 279 7.18 -5.12 -9.87
C GLU A 279 6.78 -6.57 -10.19
N GLY A 280 5.76 -7.10 -9.50
CA GLY A 280 5.08 -8.35 -9.85
C GLY A 280 5.67 -9.65 -9.30
N PHE A 281 6.54 -9.59 -8.29
CA PHE A 281 7.25 -10.77 -7.76
C PHE A 281 6.60 -11.38 -6.53
N ASP A 282 6.64 -12.69 -6.41
CA ASP A 282 6.60 -13.36 -5.10
C ASP A 282 8.03 -13.37 -4.54
N ILE A 283 8.21 -13.05 -3.26
CA ILE A 283 9.51 -13.09 -2.56
C ILE A 283 9.37 -14.01 -1.34
N THR A 284 10.25 -14.99 -1.19
CA THR A 284 10.20 -16.01 -0.12
C THR A 284 11.59 -16.23 0.47
N GLY A 285 11.65 -16.72 1.72
CA GLY A 285 12.89 -16.94 2.43
C GLY A 285 13.59 -15.63 2.79
N VAL A 286 12.82 -14.58 3.14
CA VAL A 286 13.40 -13.32 3.62
C VAL A 286 14.01 -13.56 5.00
N THR A 287 15.23 -13.07 5.22
CA THR A 287 15.88 -13.15 6.53
C THR A 287 16.48 -11.81 6.88
N GLN A 288 16.12 -11.31 8.05
CA GLN A 288 16.36 -9.95 8.53
C GLN A 288 15.70 -8.86 7.65
N TRP A 289 16.16 -8.70 6.40
CA TRP A 289 15.65 -7.69 5.47
C TRP A 289 15.43 -8.25 4.06
N GLY A 290 14.32 -7.92 3.42
CA GLY A 290 14.00 -8.39 2.05
C GLY A 290 14.49 -7.44 0.96
N ILE A 291 14.00 -6.20 0.97
CA ILE A 291 14.43 -5.12 0.09
C ILE A 291 14.99 -4.01 0.96
N VAL A 292 16.24 -3.64 0.72
CA VAL A 292 17.01 -2.68 1.50
C VAL A 292 17.32 -1.46 0.64
N SER A 293 17.08 -0.26 1.16
CA SER A 293 17.32 1.02 0.48
C SER A 293 18.39 1.82 1.23
N ASP A 294 19.47 2.21 0.53
CA ASP A 294 20.52 3.11 1.03
C ASP A 294 21.39 3.75 -0.08
N PRO A 295 21.13 5.02 -0.42
CA PRO A 295 19.84 5.70 -0.37
C PRO A 295 19.01 5.42 -1.65
N SER A 296 17.76 5.90 -1.70
CA SER A 296 16.94 5.86 -2.91
C SER A 296 16.29 7.21 -3.19
N LYS A 297 17.12 8.22 -3.49
CA LYS A 297 16.70 9.61 -3.67
C LYS A 297 15.88 9.82 -4.94
N ALA A 298 16.17 9.06 -6.00
CA ALA A 298 15.38 9.07 -7.23
C ALA A 298 14.02 8.37 -7.10
N GLY A 299 13.82 7.62 -6.01
CA GLY A 299 12.63 6.81 -5.76
C GLY A 299 12.89 5.31 -5.85
N LEU A 300 12.20 4.55 -5.01
CA LEU A 300 12.09 3.09 -5.06
C LEU A 300 10.62 2.68 -5.14
N VAL A 301 10.22 2.09 -6.27
CA VAL A 301 8.89 1.55 -6.52
C VAL A 301 8.88 0.05 -6.24
N ILE A 302 8.02 -0.36 -5.33
CA ILE A 302 7.75 -1.75 -4.98
C ILE A 302 6.25 -1.96 -5.19
N ARG A 303 5.89 -2.69 -6.24
CA ARG A 303 4.48 -2.84 -6.65
C ARG A 303 4.12 -4.28 -6.96
N HIS A 304 2.92 -4.71 -6.56
CA HIS A 304 2.45 -6.08 -6.84
C HIS A 304 3.46 -7.14 -6.38
N VAL A 305 4.20 -6.85 -5.31
CA VAL A 305 5.10 -7.79 -4.66
C VAL A 305 4.34 -8.52 -3.56
N ARG A 306 4.44 -9.86 -3.55
CA ARG A 306 3.94 -10.70 -2.46
C ARG A 306 5.11 -11.25 -1.66
N PHE A 307 5.31 -10.74 -0.46
CA PHE A 307 6.25 -11.33 0.50
C PHE A 307 5.57 -12.54 1.15
N LEU A 308 6.10 -13.75 0.90
CA LEU A 308 5.48 -15.00 1.35
C LEU A 308 5.76 -15.28 2.82
N ASP A 309 7.00 -15.04 3.22
CA ASP A 309 7.52 -15.36 4.55
C ASP A 309 8.79 -14.56 4.83
N GLY A 310 8.98 -14.21 6.10
CA GLY A 310 10.21 -13.60 6.61
C GLY A 310 10.53 -14.03 8.03
N GLU A 311 11.78 -13.87 8.43
CA GLU A 311 12.27 -14.24 9.76
C GLU A 311 13.36 -13.29 10.24
N ALA A 312 13.27 -12.86 11.50
CA ALA A 312 14.29 -12.08 12.17
C ALA A 312 15.43 -12.97 12.66
N THR A 313 16.67 -12.62 12.31
CA THR A 313 17.86 -13.18 12.97
C THR A 313 18.30 -12.35 14.16
N ASN A 314 18.01 -11.05 14.14
CA ASN A 314 18.22 -10.13 15.25
C ASN A 314 16.99 -9.23 15.42
N ASN A 315 16.29 -9.44 16.52
CA ASN A 315 15.08 -8.71 16.88
C ASN A 315 15.30 -7.24 17.24
N GLY A 316 16.53 -6.82 17.56
CA GLY A 316 16.87 -5.42 17.87
C GLY A 316 17.14 -4.57 16.64
N GLU A 317 17.41 -5.19 15.50
CA GLU A 317 17.88 -4.52 14.27
C GLU A 317 16.74 -4.19 13.29
N ASN A 318 15.53 -3.96 13.83
CA ASN A 318 14.33 -3.59 13.07
C ASN A 318 14.13 -4.46 11.80
N PRO A 319 13.93 -5.77 12.00
CA PRO A 319 13.72 -6.70 10.90
C PRO A 319 12.46 -6.33 10.11
N ALA A 320 12.52 -6.36 8.77
CA ALA A 320 11.40 -5.96 7.94
C ALA A 320 11.45 -6.58 6.54
N PHE A 321 10.31 -6.67 5.86
CA PHE A 321 10.33 -7.01 4.43
C PHE A 321 10.96 -5.91 3.58
N ILE A 322 10.69 -4.65 3.92
CA ILE A 322 11.29 -3.47 3.27
C ILE A 322 11.96 -2.63 4.35
N HIS A 323 13.24 -2.33 4.17
CA HIS A 323 14.04 -1.56 5.11
C HIS A 323 14.70 -0.37 4.39
N GLY A 324 14.54 0.84 4.93
CA GLY A 324 15.33 2.01 4.53
C GLY A 324 16.31 2.36 5.65
N TRP A 325 17.60 2.53 5.34
CA TRP A 325 18.61 2.86 6.34
C TRP A 325 18.53 4.31 6.82
N GLY A 326 18.85 4.57 8.08
CA GLY A 326 18.97 5.93 8.63
C GLY A 326 20.43 6.30 8.84
N ASP A 327 20.73 7.60 8.77
CA ASP A 327 21.99 8.17 9.24
C ASP A 327 21.72 9.18 10.37
N SER A 328 22.76 9.61 11.09
CA SER A 328 22.64 10.73 12.04
C SER A 328 22.46 12.07 11.30
N GLY A 329 21.22 12.46 10.96
CA GLY A 329 20.91 13.82 10.49
C GLY A 329 19.50 14.03 9.92
N PRO A 330 18.97 15.28 9.90
CA PRO A 330 17.57 15.58 9.60
C PRO A 330 17.22 15.63 8.09
N ALA A 331 17.99 14.97 7.23
CA ALA A 331 17.74 14.97 5.79
C ALA A 331 17.04 13.67 5.36
N TRP A 332 15.86 13.79 4.75
CA TRP A 332 15.23 12.71 3.99
C TRP A 332 16.19 12.14 2.92
N ARG A 333 16.31 10.81 2.89
CA ARG A 333 17.25 10.06 2.02
C ARG A 333 16.53 9.14 1.04
N HIS A 334 15.27 8.81 1.34
CA HIS A 334 14.54 7.79 0.60
C HIS A 334 13.17 8.30 0.21
N LYS A 335 12.78 7.99 -1.03
CA LYS A 335 11.43 8.19 -1.52
C LYS A 335 10.86 6.85 -1.96
N PHE A 336 9.75 6.42 -1.36
CA PHE A 336 9.17 5.11 -1.64
C PHE A 336 7.79 5.19 -2.30
N LEU A 337 7.54 4.32 -3.27
CA LEU A 337 6.19 3.94 -3.67
C LEU A 337 6.00 2.47 -3.32
N ILE A 338 5.28 2.19 -2.24
CA ILE A 338 4.94 0.84 -1.80
C ILE A 338 3.46 0.66 -2.09
N GLN A 339 3.15 0.09 -3.25
CA GLN A 339 1.80 0.11 -3.81
C GLN A 339 1.29 -1.29 -4.19
N ASP A 340 0.07 -1.64 -3.82
CA ASP A 340 -0.58 -2.89 -4.28
C ASP A 340 0.18 -4.18 -3.88
N ASN A 341 0.88 -4.19 -2.73
CA ASN A 341 1.66 -5.34 -2.25
C ASN A 341 0.91 -6.15 -1.20
N ASP A 342 1.32 -7.41 -1.06
CA ASP A 342 0.82 -8.35 -0.05
C ASP A 342 1.98 -8.78 0.86
N PHE A 343 1.81 -8.64 2.17
CA PHE A 343 2.80 -9.01 3.18
C PHE A 343 2.29 -10.19 4.00
N GLY A 344 2.93 -11.34 3.81
CA GLY A 344 2.68 -12.57 4.54
C GLY A 344 3.34 -12.61 5.92
N PRO A 345 3.32 -13.78 6.58
CA PRO A 345 3.83 -13.94 7.92
C PRO A 345 5.30 -13.58 8.08
N TYR A 346 5.64 -12.98 9.20
CA TYR A 346 7.02 -12.73 9.61
C TYR A 346 7.24 -13.29 11.01
N VAL A 347 8.34 -14.01 11.22
CA VAL A 347 8.69 -14.61 12.51
C VAL A 347 9.67 -13.73 13.28
N GLY A 348 9.37 -13.47 14.55
CA GLY A 348 10.15 -12.59 15.42
C GLY A 348 9.58 -11.18 15.46
N ASN A 349 10.42 -10.22 15.86
CA ASN A 349 10.05 -8.83 16.10
C ASN A 349 10.02 -7.98 14.81
N GLY A 350 9.47 -8.55 13.74
CA GLY A 350 9.49 -7.94 12.41
C GLY A 350 8.47 -6.84 12.17
N TYR A 351 8.55 -6.24 10.99
CA TYR A 351 7.61 -5.28 10.43
C TYR A 351 7.34 -5.58 8.95
N ALA A 352 6.26 -5.03 8.39
CA ALA A 352 6.14 -4.95 6.93
C ALA A 352 7.23 -4.03 6.38
N THR A 353 7.38 -2.86 7.00
CA THR A 353 8.39 -1.88 6.64
C THR A 353 9.03 -1.29 7.87
N THR A 354 10.34 -1.03 7.82
CA THR A 354 11.01 -0.08 8.73
C THR A 354 11.68 0.97 7.87
N LEU A 355 11.21 2.20 7.94
CA LEU A 355 11.59 3.28 7.05
C LEU A 355 12.25 4.40 7.87
N PHE A 356 13.57 4.44 7.84
CA PHE A 356 14.32 5.59 8.34
C PHE A 356 14.42 6.65 7.24
N ASP A 357 14.42 7.92 7.63
CA ASP A 357 14.60 9.10 6.76
C ASP A 357 13.78 9.07 5.45
N ALA A 358 12.56 8.51 5.52
CA ALA A 358 11.66 8.43 4.38
C ALA A 358 10.92 9.74 4.19
N GLY A 359 10.92 10.26 2.96
CA GLY A 359 10.14 11.43 2.62
C GLY A 359 9.49 11.39 1.25
N GLN A 360 8.40 12.13 1.10
CA GLN A 360 7.55 12.15 -0.11
C GLN A 360 7.11 10.75 -0.58
N SER A 361 6.97 9.82 0.37
CA SER A 361 6.63 8.44 0.09
C SER A 361 5.12 8.23 0.03
N LEU A 362 4.68 7.28 -0.80
CA LEU A 362 3.30 6.85 -0.90
C LEU A 362 3.21 5.34 -0.63
N ILE A 363 2.55 4.99 0.47
CA ILE A 363 2.29 3.62 0.91
C ILE A 363 0.80 3.37 0.73
N GLU A 364 0.44 2.71 -0.38
CA GLU A 364 -0.93 2.68 -0.87
C GLU A 364 -1.45 1.28 -1.24
N ASN A 365 -2.67 0.96 -0.80
CA ASN A 365 -3.40 -0.25 -1.23
C ASN A 365 -2.64 -1.57 -0.97
N ASN A 366 -1.88 -1.65 0.12
CA ASN A 366 -1.18 -2.86 0.54
C ASN A 366 -2.03 -3.70 1.51
N GLN A 367 -1.76 -5.01 1.60
CA GLN A 367 -2.41 -5.93 2.53
C GLN A 367 -1.40 -6.60 3.44
N LEU A 368 -1.63 -6.51 4.75
CA LEU A 368 -0.73 -7.04 5.77
C LEU A 368 -1.43 -8.13 6.58
N ASN A 369 -0.83 -9.31 6.60
CA ASN A 369 -1.16 -10.42 7.50
C ASN A 369 0.14 -11.04 8.03
N LEU A 370 0.79 -10.31 8.93
CA LEU A 370 2.16 -10.59 9.37
C LEU A 370 2.27 -11.67 10.46
N GLY A 371 1.15 -12.07 11.09
CA GLY A 371 1.18 -12.96 12.25
C GLY A 371 1.62 -12.24 13.53
N LYS A 372 2.40 -12.90 14.39
CA LYS A 372 2.88 -12.34 15.66
C LYS A 372 4.18 -11.58 15.46
N VAL A 373 4.08 -10.26 15.33
CA VAL A 373 5.20 -9.34 15.11
C VAL A 373 5.04 -8.07 15.96
N TYR A 374 5.99 -7.13 15.88
CA TYR A 374 5.84 -5.84 16.58
C TYR A 374 4.78 -4.96 15.93
N GLY A 375 4.86 -4.74 14.61
CA GLY A 375 3.98 -3.81 13.94
C GLY A 375 3.86 -4.04 12.43
N GLY A 376 3.06 -3.19 11.79
CA GLY A 376 2.87 -3.17 10.35
C GLY A 376 3.89 -2.25 9.68
N PHE A 377 3.46 -1.02 9.39
CA PHE A 377 4.31 0.01 8.81
C PHE A 377 4.98 0.83 9.91
N HIS A 378 6.32 0.80 9.95
CA HIS A 378 7.11 1.58 10.90
C HIS A 378 7.88 2.69 10.16
N ASP A 379 7.42 3.92 10.33
CA ASP A 379 8.09 5.15 9.90
C ASP A 379 8.89 5.67 11.10
N LYS A 380 10.22 5.62 11.02
CA LYS A 380 11.04 5.56 12.23
C LYS A 380 11.66 6.90 12.64
N ASP A 381 12.57 7.46 11.85
CA ASP A 381 13.44 8.55 12.32
C ASP A 381 12.94 9.94 11.96
N ASN A 382 13.13 10.36 10.70
CA ASN A 382 12.79 11.70 10.22
C ASN A 382 11.77 11.66 9.07
N SER A 383 10.53 11.31 9.40
CA SER A 383 9.43 11.15 8.44
C SER A 383 8.98 12.49 7.85
N GLN A 384 8.97 12.66 6.53
CA GLN A 384 8.59 13.94 5.92
C GLN A 384 7.67 13.77 4.70
N TYR A 385 6.44 14.29 4.72
CA TYR A 385 5.53 14.27 3.57
C TYR A 385 5.13 12.85 3.10
N ASN A 386 5.06 11.88 4.01
CA ASN A 386 4.66 10.50 3.69
C ASN A 386 3.13 10.34 3.77
N THR A 387 2.56 9.60 2.81
CA THR A 387 1.14 9.27 2.77
C THR A 387 0.92 7.77 2.92
N TYR A 388 0.00 7.38 3.81
CA TYR A 388 -0.44 6.00 4.05
C TYR A 388 -1.93 5.90 3.77
N ARG A 389 -2.34 5.21 2.68
CA ARG A 389 -3.75 5.11 2.34
C ARG A 389 -4.21 3.80 1.69
N GLU A 390 -5.51 3.52 1.78
CA GLU A 390 -6.14 2.31 1.24
C GLU A 390 -5.52 0.98 1.73
N ASN A 391 -4.68 1.00 2.78
CA ASN A 391 -4.05 -0.23 3.25
C ASN A 391 -5.03 -1.05 4.08
N TYR A 392 -4.94 -2.37 3.95
CA TYR A 392 -5.61 -3.34 4.79
C TYR A 392 -4.61 -3.96 5.75
N ILE A 393 -4.77 -3.71 7.05
CA ILE A 393 -3.88 -4.20 8.09
C ILE A 393 -4.69 -5.07 9.03
N THR A 394 -4.35 -6.35 9.13
CA THR A 394 -5.07 -7.27 10.00
C THR A 394 -4.12 -8.12 10.84
N PHE A 395 -4.52 -8.34 12.08
CA PHE A 395 -3.89 -9.25 13.01
C PHE A 395 -4.96 -10.20 13.59
N SER A 396 -4.56 -11.40 13.99
CA SER A 396 -5.45 -12.25 14.80
C SER A 396 -5.73 -11.59 16.16
N ASP A 397 -6.89 -11.86 16.76
CA ASP A 397 -7.24 -11.34 18.10
C ASP A 397 -6.13 -11.61 19.15
N ALA A 398 -5.47 -12.78 19.10
CA ALA A 398 -4.39 -13.17 20.01
C ALA A 398 -3.07 -12.39 19.80
N ASN A 399 -2.86 -11.82 18.61
CA ASN A 399 -1.66 -11.07 18.23
C ASN A 399 -1.97 -9.60 17.98
N ARG A 400 -3.06 -9.11 18.55
CA ARG A 400 -3.48 -7.71 18.43
C ARG A 400 -2.34 -6.80 18.90
N THR A 401 -1.99 -5.80 18.10
CA THR A 401 -0.93 -4.82 18.37
C THR A 401 -1.49 -3.40 18.25
N ALA A 402 -0.87 -2.41 18.86
CA ALA A 402 -1.23 -1.01 18.63
C ALA A 402 -0.39 -0.38 17.49
N MET A 403 0.67 -1.05 17.06
CA MET A 403 1.65 -0.55 16.09
C MET A 403 1.33 -0.97 14.65
N GLY A 404 0.07 -0.81 14.21
CA GLY A 404 -0.33 -1.12 12.83
C GLY A 404 0.33 -0.17 11.84
N ILE A 405 0.15 1.13 12.06
CA ILE A 405 0.94 2.20 11.44
C ILE A 405 1.59 2.97 12.57
N GLN A 406 2.92 2.97 12.60
CA GLN A 406 3.71 3.58 13.66
C GLN A 406 4.57 4.69 13.07
N ILE A 407 4.29 5.93 13.45
CA ILE A 407 5.16 7.08 13.22
C ILE A 407 5.94 7.31 14.51
N SER A 408 7.21 6.92 14.52
CA SER A 408 8.03 7.01 15.74
C SER A 408 8.62 8.40 15.94
N ALA A 409 8.99 9.06 14.84
CA ALA A 409 9.64 10.37 14.85
C ALA A 409 10.84 10.39 15.82
N GLN A 410 11.76 9.42 15.71
CA GLN A 410 12.90 9.30 16.62
C GLN A 410 13.76 10.57 16.63
N ASP A 411 13.88 11.25 15.49
CA ASP A 411 14.47 12.58 15.40
C ASP A 411 13.38 13.65 15.28
N ASN A 412 12.58 13.62 14.20
CA ASN A 412 11.50 14.58 13.94
C ASN A 412 10.47 13.97 12.97
N SER A 413 9.33 14.64 12.78
CA SER A 413 8.45 14.31 11.65
C SER A 413 7.61 15.51 11.22
N ALA A 414 7.26 15.55 9.93
CA ALA A 414 6.45 16.61 9.38
C ALA A 414 5.53 16.14 8.23
N ASN A 415 4.32 16.69 8.15
CA ASN A 415 3.41 16.53 7.00
C ASN A 415 3.06 15.07 6.68
N VAL A 416 2.85 14.23 7.69
CA VAL A 416 2.47 12.82 7.49
C VAL A 416 0.95 12.72 7.35
N HIS A 417 0.47 11.98 6.36
CA HIS A 417 -0.95 11.85 6.03
C HIS A 417 -1.40 10.39 6.05
N ILE A 418 -2.22 10.01 7.02
CA ILE A 418 -2.70 8.64 7.22
C ILE A 418 -4.21 8.62 7.02
N HIS A 419 -4.69 8.06 5.91
CA HIS A 419 -6.12 8.11 5.60
C HIS A 419 -6.67 6.92 4.83
N HIS A 420 -7.98 6.66 4.97
CA HIS A 420 -8.68 5.65 4.18
C HIS A 420 -8.10 4.22 4.32
N ASN A 421 -7.48 3.91 5.47
CA ASN A 421 -7.01 2.56 5.77
C ASN A 421 -8.09 1.76 6.52
N LEU A 422 -8.11 0.44 6.34
CA LEU A 422 -8.86 -0.50 7.18
C LEU A 422 -7.88 -1.25 8.08
N ILE A 423 -8.01 -1.08 9.38
CA ILE A 423 -7.08 -1.58 10.38
C ILE A 423 -7.86 -2.39 11.41
N VAL A 424 -7.63 -3.70 11.45
CA VAL A 424 -8.35 -4.65 12.31
C VAL A 424 -7.36 -5.31 13.27
N ASN A 425 -7.64 -5.25 14.57
CA ASN A 425 -6.72 -5.72 15.63
C ASN A 425 -5.34 -5.04 15.57
N ALA A 426 -5.28 -3.86 14.97
CA ALA A 426 -4.10 -3.01 14.86
C ALA A 426 -4.48 -1.54 15.10
N GLY A 427 -3.55 -0.72 15.58
CA GLY A 427 -3.76 0.71 15.83
C GLY A 427 -2.93 1.62 14.91
N ILE A 428 -3.09 2.92 15.12
CA ILE A 428 -2.19 3.96 14.58
C ILE A 428 -1.48 4.59 15.77
N HIS A 429 -0.16 4.69 15.75
CA HIS A 429 0.65 5.25 16.84
C HIS A 429 1.49 6.42 16.34
N LEU A 430 1.41 7.54 17.05
CA LEU A 430 2.14 8.77 16.75
C LEU A 430 3.15 9.09 17.87
N GLY A 431 4.38 9.39 17.46
CA GLY A 431 5.45 9.93 18.31
C GLY A 431 6.02 8.96 19.32
N VAL A 432 6.06 7.66 19.02
CA VAL A 432 6.47 6.60 19.96
C VAL A 432 7.90 6.77 20.45
N GLN A 433 8.80 7.31 19.62
CA GLN A 433 10.23 7.46 19.96
C GLN A 433 10.71 8.92 19.92
N CYS A 434 9.80 9.88 19.89
CA CYS A 434 10.10 11.31 19.88
C CYS A 434 10.48 11.79 21.29
N PHE A 435 11.61 11.27 21.78
CA PHE A 435 11.87 11.19 23.21
C PHE A 435 12.36 12.48 23.85
N GLN A 436 13.02 13.31 23.06
CA GLN A 436 13.58 14.57 23.52
C GLN A 436 12.51 15.66 23.42
N SER A 437 12.47 16.60 24.37
CA SER A 437 11.53 17.74 24.32
C SER A 437 11.75 18.65 23.09
N THR A 438 12.90 18.53 22.43
CA THR A 438 13.26 19.20 21.19
C THR A 438 12.71 18.49 19.94
N CYS A 439 12.44 17.18 20.01
CA CYS A 439 11.86 16.44 18.91
C CYS A 439 10.46 16.97 18.59
N SER A 440 10.20 17.23 17.30
CA SER A 440 8.96 17.83 16.83
C SER A 440 8.17 16.90 15.93
N MET A 441 6.84 16.91 16.10
CA MET A 441 5.88 16.37 15.14
C MET A 441 5.00 17.51 14.63
N ARG A 442 5.08 17.80 13.33
CA ARG A 442 4.34 18.91 12.71
C ARG A 442 3.37 18.42 11.64
N ASP A 443 2.15 18.95 11.65
CA ASP A 443 1.17 18.74 10.58
C ASP A 443 0.90 17.27 10.23
N HIS A 444 0.49 16.48 11.21
CA HIS A 444 0.10 15.09 11.00
C HIS A 444 -1.42 14.97 10.85
N ASP A 445 -1.87 14.43 9.73
CA ASP A 445 -3.29 14.27 9.41
C ASP A 445 -3.69 12.80 9.46
N VAL A 446 -4.52 12.44 10.44
CA VAL A 446 -5.07 11.08 10.57
C VAL A 446 -6.58 11.14 10.38
N HIS A 447 -7.07 10.71 9.22
CA HIS A 447 -8.50 10.82 8.93
C HIS A 447 -9.10 9.76 8.03
N HIS A 448 -10.41 9.54 8.12
CA HIS A 448 -11.12 8.59 7.27
C HIS A 448 -10.58 7.14 7.37
N ASN A 449 -9.87 6.80 8.45
CA ASN A 449 -9.47 5.43 8.72
C ASN A 449 -10.60 4.69 9.45
N THR A 450 -10.69 3.38 9.23
CA THR A 450 -11.54 2.49 10.03
C THR A 450 -10.63 1.61 10.88
N ILE A 451 -10.71 1.79 12.20
CA ILE A 451 -9.87 1.10 13.19
C ILE A 451 -10.78 0.25 14.06
N VAL A 452 -10.46 -1.04 14.18
CA VAL A 452 -11.34 -1.98 14.86
C VAL A 452 -10.58 -2.82 15.87
N LYS A 453 -11.17 -2.97 17.06
CA LYS A 453 -10.62 -3.61 18.27
C LYS A 453 -9.31 -2.98 18.77
N GLN A 454 -8.98 -1.78 18.30
CA GLN A 454 -7.81 -1.00 18.67
C GLN A 454 -8.07 0.51 18.59
N HIS A 455 -7.05 1.31 18.89
CA HIS A 455 -7.16 2.74 19.14
C HIS A 455 -6.14 3.56 18.34
N ILE A 456 -6.24 4.89 18.45
CA ILE A 456 -5.18 5.81 18.00
C ILE A 456 -4.32 6.19 19.22
N GLY A 457 -3.04 5.83 19.17
CA GLY A 457 -2.05 6.11 20.19
C GLY A 457 -1.35 7.45 19.97
N LEU A 458 -1.30 8.29 21.01
CA LEU A 458 -0.55 9.54 21.09
C LEU A 458 0.51 9.39 22.19
N ASN A 459 1.78 9.46 21.80
CA ASN A 459 2.92 9.33 22.73
C ASN A 459 3.68 10.65 22.81
N TRP A 460 5.00 10.62 22.98
CA TRP A 460 5.77 11.81 23.35
C TRP A 460 5.71 12.91 22.30
N GLY A 461 5.73 12.53 21.02
CA GLY A 461 5.79 13.50 19.93
C GLY A 461 4.63 14.50 19.92
N PRO A 462 3.34 14.09 19.87
CA PRO A 462 2.22 15.02 19.89
C PRO A 462 2.14 15.93 21.13
N PHE A 463 2.77 15.56 22.26
CA PHE A 463 2.76 16.31 23.50
C PHE A 463 4.01 17.18 23.72
N ASN A 464 5.06 17.02 22.89
CA ASN A 464 6.26 17.85 23.01
C ASN A 464 5.95 19.33 22.70
N PRO A 465 6.59 20.29 23.41
CA PRO A 465 6.32 21.73 23.22
C PRO A 465 6.57 22.25 21.79
N SER A 466 7.50 21.63 21.05
CA SER A 466 7.85 22.01 19.67
C SER A 466 6.90 21.41 18.61
N SER A 467 5.97 20.55 19.01
CA SER A 467 5.00 19.91 18.12
C SER A 467 3.75 20.77 17.93
N ALA A 468 3.14 20.68 16.75
CA ALA A 468 1.91 21.41 16.42
C ALA A 468 1.21 20.83 15.18
N GLY A 469 -0.08 21.10 15.01
CA GLY A 469 -0.81 20.77 13.79
C GLY A 469 -1.14 19.28 13.62
N THR A 470 -1.08 18.47 14.69
CA THR A 470 -1.65 17.12 14.61
C THR A 470 -3.17 17.22 14.55
N ARG A 471 -3.81 16.53 13.60
CA ARG A 471 -5.24 16.58 13.32
C ARG A 471 -5.78 15.17 13.18
N ILE A 472 -6.73 14.80 14.03
CA ILE A 472 -7.37 13.48 14.02
C ILE A 472 -8.86 13.67 13.77
N SER A 473 -9.34 13.32 12.59
CA SER A 473 -10.74 13.59 12.24
C SER A 473 -11.39 12.56 11.34
N HIS A 474 -12.72 12.47 11.32
CA HIS A 474 -13.46 11.63 10.39
C HIS A 474 -13.08 10.14 10.42
N ASN A 475 -12.44 9.66 11.49
CA ASN A 475 -12.13 8.24 11.64
C ASN A 475 -13.33 7.50 12.22
N ILE A 476 -13.40 6.19 11.95
CA ILE A 476 -14.28 5.26 12.63
C ILE A 476 -13.41 4.43 13.57
N ILE A 477 -13.61 4.55 14.88
CA ILE A 477 -12.84 3.83 15.89
C ILE A 477 -13.81 2.94 16.66
N SER A 478 -13.71 1.64 16.46
CA SER A 478 -14.64 0.65 16.99
C SER A 478 -13.90 -0.35 17.84
N ASN A 479 -13.75 -0.06 19.13
CA ASN A 479 -12.71 -0.65 19.97
C ASN A 479 -13.23 -1.32 21.25
N GLY A 480 -14.55 -1.39 21.42
CA GLY A 480 -15.20 -2.14 22.49
C GLY A 480 -14.92 -1.55 23.86
N SER A 481 -14.16 -2.26 24.69
CA SER A 481 -13.80 -1.83 26.05
C SER A 481 -12.47 -1.09 26.12
N LEU A 482 -11.78 -0.86 25.00
CA LEU A 482 -10.57 -0.04 24.98
C LEU A 482 -10.91 1.45 24.91
N SER A 483 -10.03 2.29 25.44
CA SER A 483 -10.08 3.74 25.21
C SER A 483 -9.83 4.07 23.73
N PRO A 484 -10.63 4.95 23.08
CA PRO A 484 -10.47 5.30 21.66
C PRO A 484 -9.16 6.01 21.35
N TYR A 485 -8.63 6.72 22.35
CA TYR A 485 -7.29 7.29 22.34
C TYR A 485 -6.49 6.71 23.51
N GLY A 486 -5.18 6.62 23.35
CA GLY A 486 -4.30 6.13 24.41
C GLY A 486 -2.86 6.53 24.21
N GLY A 487 -2.01 6.23 25.19
CA GLY A 487 -0.59 6.54 25.14
C GLY A 487 0.23 5.66 26.09
N LEU A 488 1.54 5.70 25.87
CA LEU A 488 2.60 5.04 26.65
C LEU A 488 3.45 6.15 27.31
N SER A 489 2.84 7.10 28.04
CA SER A 489 3.48 8.41 28.20
C SER A 489 3.20 9.10 29.53
N CYS A 490 4.11 8.90 30.48
CA CYS A 490 4.29 9.64 31.74
C CYS A 490 4.58 11.16 31.61
N GLN A 491 4.21 11.78 30.50
CA GLN A 491 4.53 13.17 30.20
C GLN A 491 3.53 14.15 30.81
N SER A 492 4.02 15.32 31.23
CA SER A 492 3.15 16.43 31.63
C SER A 492 2.38 16.97 30.43
N ARG A 493 1.08 17.22 30.60
CA ARG A 493 0.25 17.82 29.56
C ARG A 493 0.77 19.22 29.20
N PRO A 494 1.03 19.51 27.91
CA PRO A 494 1.44 20.85 27.50
C PRO A 494 0.30 21.83 27.75
N ALA A 495 0.62 23.02 28.26
CA ALA A 495 -0.38 24.07 28.52
C ALA A 495 -1.16 24.47 27.26
N GLY A 496 -0.54 24.32 26.07
CA GLY A 496 -1.13 24.61 24.77
C GLY A 496 -1.74 23.41 24.04
N LEU A 497 -2.04 22.28 24.70
CA LEU A 497 -2.49 21.06 24.03
C LEU A 497 -3.63 21.27 23.00
N ALA A 498 -4.64 22.09 23.35
CA ALA A 498 -5.77 22.40 22.47
C ALA A 498 -5.37 23.16 21.19
N SER A 499 -4.20 23.79 21.17
CA SER A 499 -3.63 24.46 19.98
C SER A 499 -2.66 23.58 19.20
N GLN A 500 -2.07 22.57 19.84
CA GLN A 500 -1.11 21.65 19.22
C GLN A 500 -1.81 20.49 18.49
N LEU A 501 -2.95 20.06 19.03
CA LEU A 501 -3.74 18.93 18.56
C LEU A 501 -5.17 19.39 18.28
N ALA A 502 -5.75 18.93 17.18
CA ALA A 502 -7.17 19.03 16.91
C ALA A 502 -7.77 17.63 16.74
N VAL A 503 -8.85 17.34 17.47
CA VAL A 503 -9.59 16.08 17.32
C VAL A 503 -11.06 16.38 17.16
N ALA A 504 -11.66 15.96 16.04
CA ALA A 504 -13.03 16.30 15.72
C ALA A 504 -13.68 15.32 14.74
N ALA A 505 -15.01 15.24 14.76
CA ALA A 505 -15.80 14.49 13.78
C ALA A 505 -15.44 13.00 13.65
N ASN A 506 -14.88 12.39 14.69
CA ASN A 506 -14.65 10.95 14.73
C ASN A 506 -15.94 10.22 15.15
N LEU A 507 -16.19 9.06 14.54
CA LEU A 507 -17.22 8.12 14.95
C LEU A 507 -16.60 7.11 15.92
N LEU A 508 -16.98 7.19 17.19
CA LEU A 508 -16.35 6.44 18.27
C LEU A 508 -17.33 5.42 18.84
N GLU A 509 -17.06 4.13 18.67
CA GLU A 509 -17.80 3.01 19.27
C GLU A 509 -16.96 2.40 20.41
N SER A 510 -17.05 3.02 21.59
CA SER A 510 -16.35 2.63 22.82
C SER A 510 -17.27 2.67 24.03
N THR A 511 -17.05 1.74 24.96
CA THR A 511 -17.70 1.69 26.29
C THR A 511 -16.77 2.15 27.42
N HIS A 512 -15.55 2.57 27.08
CA HIS A 512 -14.53 2.89 28.07
C HIS A 512 -14.83 4.24 28.76
N PRO A 513 -14.66 4.36 30.09
CA PRO A 513 -14.97 5.58 30.84
C PRO A 513 -14.03 6.76 30.55
N LEU A 514 -12.86 6.48 29.97
CA LEU A 514 -11.89 7.48 29.54
C LEU A 514 -11.89 7.62 28.02
N ALA A 515 -11.75 8.85 27.54
CA ALA A 515 -11.49 9.15 26.13
C ALA A 515 -10.04 8.83 25.78
N PHE A 516 -9.13 9.16 26.69
CA PHE A 516 -7.70 8.88 26.58
C PHE A 516 -7.20 8.12 27.80
N LYS A 517 -6.56 6.98 27.57
CA LYS A 517 -5.93 6.16 28.62
C LYS A 517 -4.41 6.20 28.46
N ASP A 518 -3.72 6.71 29.47
CA ASP A 518 -2.28 6.52 29.59
C ASP A 518 -2.00 5.18 30.26
N SER A 519 -1.26 4.32 29.58
CA SER A 519 -1.03 2.93 29.98
C SER A 519 0.25 2.72 30.79
N GLU A 520 1.13 3.72 30.87
CA GLU A 520 2.42 3.60 31.57
C GLU A 520 2.46 4.35 32.92
N CYS A 521 1.71 5.44 33.10
CA CYS A 521 1.71 6.21 34.34
C CYS A 521 0.31 6.63 34.80
N THR A 522 0.06 6.53 36.11
CA THR A 522 -1.16 7.04 36.74
C THR A 522 -1.09 8.57 36.83
N GLY A 523 -1.94 9.29 36.10
CA GLY A 523 -2.07 10.76 36.23
C GLY A 523 -2.47 11.50 34.95
N ASN A 524 -2.25 10.90 33.78
CA ASN A 524 -2.51 11.56 32.49
C ASN A 524 -3.80 11.15 31.79
N ASP A 525 -4.55 10.19 32.35
CA ASP A 525 -5.87 9.79 31.87
C ASP A 525 -6.81 10.98 31.67
N MET A 526 -7.50 11.03 30.54
CA MET A 526 -8.53 12.04 30.29
C MET A 526 -9.90 11.39 30.26
N THR A 527 -10.74 11.81 31.21
CA THR A 527 -12.18 11.56 31.13
C THR A 527 -12.74 12.27 29.90
N TRP A 528 -13.92 11.84 29.47
CA TRP A 528 -14.67 12.54 28.41
C TRP A 528 -14.90 14.02 28.74
N ALA A 529 -15.18 14.35 30.01
CA ALA A 529 -15.37 15.73 30.45
C ALA A 529 -14.10 16.59 30.25
N VAL A 530 -12.92 16.04 30.48
CA VAL A 530 -11.66 16.74 30.22
C VAL A 530 -11.39 16.85 28.71
N TRP A 531 -11.53 15.74 27.98
CA TRP A 531 -11.31 15.68 26.52
C TRP A 531 -12.18 16.70 25.78
N GLN A 532 -13.49 16.69 26.04
CA GLN A 532 -14.46 17.55 25.38
C GLN A 532 -14.52 18.94 26.01
N GLY A 533 -14.64 19.02 27.33
CA GLY A 533 -14.89 20.28 28.03
C GLY A 533 -13.67 21.17 28.17
N THR A 534 -12.48 20.59 28.42
CA THR A 534 -11.24 21.37 28.58
C THR A 534 -10.55 21.63 27.24
N TYR A 535 -10.49 20.63 26.36
CA TYR A 535 -9.72 20.74 25.11
C TYR A 535 -10.57 20.96 23.85
N GLY A 536 -11.90 20.86 23.95
CA GLY A 536 -12.79 21.04 22.80
C GLY A 536 -12.76 19.87 21.81
N PHE A 537 -12.14 18.75 22.18
CA PHE A 537 -11.96 17.58 21.31
C PHE A 537 -13.24 16.74 21.23
N ASP A 538 -13.60 16.30 20.02
CA ASP A 538 -14.81 15.51 19.73
C ASP A 538 -16.08 16.06 20.44
N THR A 539 -16.26 17.39 20.38
CA THR A 539 -17.38 18.13 21.01
C THR A 539 -18.68 18.07 20.23
N ALA A 540 -18.62 17.85 18.91
CA ALA A 540 -19.80 17.41 18.17
C ALA A 540 -20.24 16.10 18.82
N ALA A 541 -21.48 16.03 19.34
CA ALA A 541 -22.01 14.86 20.05
C ALA A 541 -21.53 13.59 19.34
N SER A 542 -20.49 12.97 19.90
CA SER A 542 -19.75 11.89 19.25
C SER A 542 -20.76 10.81 19.01
N GLY A 543 -21.19 10.67 17.75
CA GLY A 543 -22.40 9.95 17.43
C GLY A 543 -22.22 8.45 17.49
N SER A 544 -21.87 7.87 18.65
CA SER A 544 -22.15 6.47 19.04
C SER A 544 -21.44 6.05 20.35
N THR A 545 -21.74 6.67 21.50
CA THR A 545 -21.66 5.87 22.72
C THR A 545 -22.68 4.72 22.59
N VAL A 546 -22.20 3.50 22.39
CA VAL A 546 -23.06 2.32 22.37
C VAL A 546 -23.49 2.03 23.80
N GLY A 547 -24.67 2.54 24.15
CA GLY A 547 -25.48 2.01 25.24
C GLY A 547 -26.35 0.85 24.75
N THR A 548 -26.99 0.15 25.67
CA THR A 548 -27.90 -0.99 25.39
C THR A 548 -29.11 -0.65 24.52
N THR A 549 -29.33 0.63 24.21
CA THR A 549 -30.49 1.16 23.46
C THR A 549 -30.11 2.05 22.28
N SER A 550 -28.82 2.28 21.99
CA SER A 550 -28.39 3.22 20.94
C SER A 550 -27.97 2.47 19.67
N VAL A 551 -28.60 2.81 18.53
CA VAL A 551 -28.25 2.28 17.20
C VAL A 551 -27.27 3.22 16.50
N LEU A 552 -26.28 2.66 15.79
CA LEU A 552 -25.35 3.38 14.92
C LEU A 552 -26.10 4.27 13.90
N THR A 553 -26.05 5.58 14.05
CA THR A 553 -26.56 6.53 13.04
C THR A 553 -25.40 7.18 12.29
N GLY A 554 -25.07 6.64 11.13
CA GLY A 554 -24.18 7.24 10.12
C GLY A 554 -24.41 6.54 8.79
N SER A 555 -24.23 7.19 7.64
CA SER A 555 -24.38 6.59 6.30
C SER A 555 -23.02 6.10 5.77
N GLY A 556 -22.94 4.87 5.25
CA GLY A 556 -21.70 4.28 4.73
C GLY A 556 -21.86 2.78 4.44
N PRO A 557 -21.13 2.20 3.47
CA PRO A 557 -21.17 0.77 3.16
C PRO A 557 -20.56 -0.08 4.28
N GLY A 558 -21.00 -1.33 4.40
CA GLY A 558 -20.52 -2.28 5.40
C GLY A 558 -19.10 -2.75 5.12
N MET A 559 -18.33 -3.09 6.16
CA MET A 559 -17.01 -3.70 5.97
C MET A 559 -17.17 -5.07 5.28
N GLY A 560 -16.52 -5.28 4.13
CA GLY A 560 -16.53 -6.53 3.32
C GLY A 560 -15.90 -7.75 3.98
N LEU A 561 -16.20 -7.99 5.26
CA LEU A 561 -15.78 -9.13 6.04
C LEU A 561 -16.59 -10.39 5.66
N PRO A 562 -16.05 -11.61 5.89
CA PRO A 562 -16.73 -12.87 5.58
C PRO A 562 -18.13 -12.97 6.21
N ALA A 563 -19.02 -13.75 5.56
CA ALA A 563 -20.34 -14.04 6.09
C ALA A 563 -20.25 -14.68 7.49
N GLY A 564 -20.99 -14.13 8.47
CA GLY A 564 -20.96 -14.57 9.87
C GLY A 564 -20.03 -13.74 10.78
N ASN A 565 -19.21 -12.84 10.24
CA ASN A 565 -18.42 -11.93 11.06
C ASN A 565 -19.31 -10.83 11.66
N ALA A 566 -19.36 -10.74 12.99
CA ALA A 566 -20.18 -9.77 13.74
C ALA A 566 -19.89 -8.29 13.37
N MET A 567 -18.78 -8.01 12.71
CA MET A 567 -18.37 -6.66 12.31
C MET A 567 -18.73 -6.31 10.86
N ARG A 568 -19.32 -7.25 10.10
CA ARG A 568 -19.80 -7.02 8.74
C ARG A 568 -20.95 -5.99 8.67
N THR A 569 -21.72 -5.86 9.76
CA THR A 569 -22.79 -4.86 9.90
C THR A 569 -22.28 -3.47 10.28
N ARG A 570 -20.98 -3.34 10.61
CA ARG A 570 -20.35 -2.05 10.94
C ARG A 570 -19.95 -1.33 9.64
N ARG A 571 -20.27 -0.05 9.57
CA ARG A 571 -20.03 0.81 8.39
C ARG A 571 -18.55 1.23 8.38
N GLY A 572 -17.87 1.19 7.22
CA GLY A 572 -16.46 1.59 7.15
C GLY A 572 -15.77 1.38 5.79
N HIS A 573 -14.76 2.22 5.59
CA HIS A 573 -13.72 2.33 4.54
C HIS A 573 -14.10 2.40 3.04
N GLN A 574 -15.30 2.01 2.59
CA GLN A 574 -15.63 2.14 1.16
C GLN A 574 -16.23 3.49 0.81
N TYR A 575 -15.83 4.03 -0.34
CA TYR A 575 -16.50 5.15 -0.99
C TYR A 575 -17.98 4.77 -1.26
N PRO A 576 -18.93 5.72 -1.17
CA PRO A 576 -20.30 5.50 -1.61
C PRO A 576 -20.41 4.92 -3.03
#